data_AF-A0A382UIW0-F1
#
_entry.id   AF-A0A382UIW0-F1
#
_cell.length_a   1.000
_cell.length_b   1.000
_cell.length_c   1.000
_cell.angle_alpha   90.00
_cell.angle_beta   90.00
_cell.angle_gamma   90.00
#
_symmetry.space_group_name_H-M   'P 1'
#
loop_
_entity.id
_entity.type
_entity.pdbx_description
1 polymer ?
#
loop_
_entity_poly.entity_id
_entity_poly.type
_entity_poly.pdbx_seq_one_letter_code
_entity_poly.pdbx_strand_id
1 'polypeptide(L)' 'MSKKYSFIIKDDHGADVYFEDLRVLQKHLHEYHSSGSSIHEEPDGSRFTVNDSFRKKIADLIRKVR' A
#
# COMPACT_ATOMS: atom_id res chain seq x y z
N MET A 1 12.90 -1.77 17.20
CA MET A 1 11.51 -1.72 16.71
C MET A 1 11.23 -2.93 15.84
N SER A 2 10.16 -3.68 16.11
CA SER A 2 9.80 -4.85 15.32
C SER A 2 9.35 -4.44 13.92
N LYS A 3 10.03 -4.93 12.87
CA LYS A 3 9.69 -4.76 11.42
C LYS A 3 8.41 -5.50 11.00
N LYS A 4 7.44 -5.60 11.92
CA LYS A 4 6.24 -6.44 11.79
C LYS A 4 5.31 -5.95 10.68
N TYR A 5 5.36 -4.67 10.34
CA TYR A 5 4.53 -4.07 9.30
C TYR A 5 5.33 -3.63 8.07
N SER A 6 6.58 -4.07 7.97
CA SER A 6 7.43 -3.75 6.83
C SER A 6 7.17 -4.75 5.70
N PHE A 7 6.79 -4.26 4.52
CA PHE A 7 6.42 -5.10 3.38
C PHE A 7 7.02 -4.58 2.08
N ILE A 8 7.31 -5.50 1.17
CA ILE A 8 7.60 -5.19 -0.22
C ILE A 8 6.33 -5.41 -1.04
N ILE A 9 5.94 -4.41 -1.82
CA ILE A 9 4.76 -4.45 -2.69
C ILE A 9 5.20 -4.08 -4.08
N LYS A 10 4.76 -4.87 -5.07
CA LYS A 10 4.96 -4.54 -6.47
C LYS A 10 4.03 -3.41 -6.90
N ASP A 11 4.62 -2.40 -7.53
CA ASP A 11 3.90 -1.33 -8.21
C ASP A 11 3.27 -1.84 -9.53
N ASP A 12 2.53 -0.98 -10.24
CA ASP A 12 1.91 -1.32 -11.53
C ASP A 12 2.92 -1.64 -12.64
N HIS A 13 4.16 -1.16 -12.51
CA HIS A 13 5.25 -1.44 -13.45
C HIS A 13 6.04 -2.71 -13.08
N GLY A 14 5.69 -3.37 -11.97
CA GLY A 14 6.33 -4.59 -11.47
C GLY A 14 7.56 -4.35 -10.60
N ALA A 15 7.89 -3.10 -10.31
CA ALA A 15 8.99 -2.69 -9.44
C ALA A 15 8.65 -2.97 -7.98
N ASP A 16 9.66 -3.41 -7.21
CA ASP A 16 9.50 -3.73 -5.79
C ASP A 16 9.65 -2.48 -4.93
N VAL A 17 8.58 -2.11 -4.22
CA VAL A 17 8.53 -0.92 -3.37
C VAL A 17 8.49 -1.33 -1.92
N TYR A 18 9.45 -0.83 -1.14
CA TYR A 18 9.56 -1.16 0.28
C TYR A 18 8.83 -0.13 1.14
N PHE A 19 7.83 -0.60 1.88
CA PHE A 19 7.14 0.17 2.90
C PHE A 19 7.67 -0.22 4.28
N GLU A 20 8.20 0.75 5.04
CA GLU A 20 8.65 0.50 6.41
C GLU A 20 7.49 0.15 7.34
N ASP A 21 6.35 0.85 7.20
CA ASP A 21 5.11 0.57 7.92
C ASP A 21 3.92 0.69 6.99
N LEU A 22 3.38 -0.46 6.59
CA LEU A 22 2.25 -0.52 5.66
C LEU A 22 0.96 0.12 6.21
N ARG A 23 0.86 0.34 7.53
CA ARG A 23 -0.27 1.06 8.13
C ARG A 23 -0.27 2.54 7.75
N VAL A 24 0.90 3.12 7.49
CA VAL A 24 1.03 4.50 7.00
C VAL A 24 0.41 4.61 5.61
N LEU A 25 0.74 3.68 4.71
CA LEU A 25 0.11 3.59 3.40
C LEU A 25 -1.40 3.37 3.55
N GLN A 26 -1.84 2.41 4.38
CA GLN A 26 -3.27 2.15 4.59
C GLN A 26 -4.04 3.41 5.03
N LYS A 27 -3.48 4.20 5.95
CA LYS A 27 -4.06 5.46 6.39
C LYS A 27 -4.14 6.47 5.23
N HIS A 28 -3.05 6.63 4.47
CA HIS A 28 -3.03 7.50 3.30
C HIS A 28 -4.09 7.10 2.25
N LEU A 29 -4.20 5.81 1.95
CA LEU A 29 -5.23 5.31 1.04
C LEU A 29 -6.64 5.59 1.57
N HIS A 30 -6.87 5.52 2.88
CA HIS A 30 -8.16 5.85 3.46
C HIS A 30 -8.48 7.35 3.43
N GLU A 31 -7.48 8.21 3.61
CA GLU A 31 -7.66 9.67 3.62
C GLU A 31 -7.84 10.24 2.20
N TYR A 32 -7.07 9.77 1.23
CA TYR A 32 -6.99 10.37 -0.12
C TYR A 32 -7.60 9.50 -1.23
N HIS A 33 -7.71 8.19 -1.01
CA HIS A 33 -8.13 7.23 -2.03
C HIS A 33 -9.19 6.27 -1.48
N SER A 34 -10.16 6.78 -0.71
CA SER A 34 -11.08 5.98 0.12
C SER A 34 -12.04 5.09 -0.67
N SER A 35 -12.39 5.48 -1.89
CA SER A 35 -13.35 4.76 -2.75
C SER A 35 -13.03 4.93 -4.24
N GLY A 36 -13.65 4.11 -5.09
CA GLY A 36 -13.42 4.13 -6.53
C GLY A 36 -12.03 3.61 -6.93
N SER A 37 -11.58 3.96 -8.13
CA SER A 37 -10.24 3.66 -8.64
C SER A 37 -9.46 4.95 -8.85
N SER A 38 -8.21 4.97 -8.42
CA SER A 38 -7.35 6.16 -8.51
C SER A 38 -5.88 5.75 -8.62
N ILE A 39 -5.07 6.64 -9.19
CA ILE A 39 -3.62 6.42 -9.29
C ILE A 39 -2.95 7.11 -8.10
N HIS A 40 -2.14 6.36 -7.37
CA HIS A 40 -1.23 6.87 -6.36
C HIS A 40 0.19 6.75 -6.91
N GLU A 41 0.99 7.80 -6.75
CA GLU A 41 2.39 7.83 -7.16
C GLU A 41 3.23 8.21 -5.96
N GLU A 42 4.26 7.41 -5.68
CA GLU A 42 5.21 7.71 -4.62
C GLU A 42 6.33 8.63 -5.11
N PRO A 43 7.04 9.35 -4.22
CA PRO A 43 8.10 10.28 -4.61
C PRO A 43 9.26 9.65 -5.39
N ASP A 44 9.46 8.33 -5.30
CA ASP A 44 10.45 7.58 -6.07
C ASP A 44 9.99 7.25 -7.51
N GLY A 45 8.74 7.61 -7.87
CA GLY A 45 8.14 7.37 -9.17
C GLY A 45 7.36 6.06 -9.28
N SER A 46 7.28 5.27 -8.21
CA SER A 46 6.47 4.05 -8.17
C SER A 46 4.98 4.36 -8.23
N ARG A 47 4.23 3.59 -9.03
CA ARG A 47 2.81 3.86 -9.30
C ARG A 47 1.90 2.73 -8.87
N PHE A 48 0.80 3.05 -8.21
CA PHE A 48 -0.21 2.11 -7.75
C PHE A 48 -1.61 2.47 -8.20
N THR A 49 -2.28 1.53 -8.84
CA THR A 49 -3.72 1.61 -9.12
C THR A 49 -4.47 1.17 -7.87
N VAL A 50 -4.92 2.17 -7.11
CA VAL A 50 -5.68 1.98 -5.88
C VAL A 50 -7.14 1.75 -6.22
N ASN A 51 -7.53 0.48 -6.18
CA ASN A 51 -8.92 0.02 -6.25
C ASN A 51 -9.29 -0.79 -4.98
N ASP A 52 -10.53 -1.28 -4.90
CA ASP A 52 -11.00 -2.04 -3.74
C ASP A 52 -10.19 -3.32 -3.49
N SER A 53 -9.73 -3.98 -4.55
CA SER A 53 -8.87 -5.16 -4.44
C SER A 53 -7.51 -4.81 -3.83
N PHE A 54 -6.92 -3.68 -4.21
CA PHE A 54 -5.67 -3.20 -3.64
C PHE A 54 -5.85 -2.83 -2.17
N ARG A 55 -6.86 -2.04 -1.82
CA ARG A 55 -7.18 -1.69 -0.42
C ARG A 55 -7.37 -2.95 0.45
N LYS A 56 -8.07 -3.96 -0.08
CA LYS A 56 -8.28 -5.23 0.60
C LYS A 56 -6.98 -6.02 0.78
N LYS A 57 -6.09 -6.04 -0.23
CA LYS A 57 -4.76 -6.65 -0.15
C LYS A 57 -3.93 -6.03 0.97
N ILE A 58 -3.89 -4.70 1.06
CA ILE A 58 -3.17 -3.97 2.13
C ILE A 58 -3.73 -4.34 3.51
N ALA A 59 -5.05 -4.31 3.67
CA ALA A 59 -5.69 -4.67 4.93
C ALA A 59 -5.41 -6.13 5.35
N ASP A 60 -5.41 -7.08 4.41
CA ASP A 60 -5.13 -8.48 4.70
C ASP A 60 -3.66 -8.72 5.10
N LEU A 61 -2.71 -8.03 4.45
CA LEU A 61 -1.30 -8.06 4.84
C LEU A 61 -1.11 -7.59 6.29
N ILE A 62 -1.71 -6.46 6.66
CA ILE A 62 -1.65 -5.93 8.04
C ILE A 62 -2.33 -6.89 9.03
N ARG A 63 -3.44 -7.52 8.66
CA ARG A 63 -4.14 -8.49 9.51
C ARG A 63 -3.33 -9.77 9.74
N LYS A 64 -2.59 -10.26 8.75
CA LYS A 64 -1.77 -11.48 8.85
C LYS A 64 -0.65 -11.36 9.86
N VAL A 65 -0.08 -10.18 10.00
CA VAL A 65 0.95 -9.96 11.02
C VAL A 65 0.34 -9.71 12.38
N ARG A 66 -0.82 -9.05 12.50
CA ARG A 66 -1.46 -8.70 13.78
C ARG A 66 -1.47 -9.85 14.79
#